data_AF-A0A7C5R783-F1
#
_entry.id   AF-A0A7C5R783-F1
#
_cell.length_a   1.000
_cell.length_b   1.000
_cell.length_c   1.000
_cell.angle_alpha   90.00
_cell.angle_beta   90.00
_cell.angle_gamma   90.00
#
_symmetry.space_group_name_H-M   'P 1'
#
loop_
_entity.id
_entity.type
_entity.pdbx_description
1 polymer ?
#
loop_
_entity_poly.entity_id
_entity_poly.type
_entity_poly.pdbx_seq_one_letter_code
_entity_poly.pdbx_strand_id
1 'polypeptide(L)'
;MHRCKSTLHRIQGGFAFSTEGTDSMNEASGNRKRGFTSFRKVFRCFRVQSGFTLTELIIVLVFVGVALTSILLSFRTGLRTSVDSELLSLSAQLAEAKMEQIKSDKASFGYGYLTQQNYPPETDADGYSGYTRTVSITEYSGYKKVTVTVTHSGSPDVQLVTIFANY
;
A
#
# COMPACT_ATOMS: atom_id res chain seq x y z
N MET A 1 5.33 14.10 55.64
CA MET A 1 6.10 15.30 55.23
C MET A 1 7.51 14.86 54.87
N HIS A 2 7.87 14.78 53.58
CA HIS A 2 9.26 14.84 53.10
C HIS A 2 9.23 15.19 51.61
N ARG A 3 9.75 16.37 51.26
CA ARG A 3 9.95 16.85 49.89
C ARG A 3 11.27 16.32 49.34
N CYS A 4 11.34 16.01 48.05
CA CYS A 4 12.57 16.03 47.26
C CYS A 4 12.20 16.18 45.77
N LYS A 5 12.01 17.41 45.28
CA LYS A 5 12.91 18.24 44.45
C LYS A 5 13.27 17.64 43.08
N SER A 6 12.78 18.34 42.06
CA SER A 6 13.08 18.20 40.64
C SER A 6 14.46 18.75 40.28
N THR A 7 15.06 18.19 39.23
CA THR A 7 16.16 18.81 38.50
C THR A 7 15.89 18.67 37.01
N LEU A 8 15.88 19.81 36.32
CA LEU A 8 15.54 20.02 34.91
C LEU A 8 16.76 20.72 34.29
N HIS A 9 17.32 20.17 33.23
CA HIS A 9 18.33 20.78 32.34
C HIS A 9 18.19 20.06 30.99
N ARG A 10 17.61 20.60 29.89
CA ARG A 10 17.74 21.85 29.12
C ARG A 10 18.94 21.85 28.15
N ILE A 11 18.59 22.00 26.85
CA ILE A 11 19.33 22.49 25.66
C ILE A 11 20.47 21.58 25.12
N GLN A 12 20.83 21.39 23.84
CA GLN A 12 20.68 22.03 22.50
C GLN A 12 20.64 20.88 21.44
N GLY A 13 20.02 20.95 20.26
CA GLY A 13 20.15 21.94 19.19
C GLY A 13 21.42 21.67 18.36
N GLY A 14 21.31 21.19 17.10
CA GLY A 14 22.50 21.10 16.23
C GLY A 14 22.33 20.27 14.94
N PHE A 15 22.24 20.98 13.83
CA PHE A 15 22.15 20.57 12.42
C PHE A 15 23.58 20.42 11.81
N ALA A 16 23.83 19.44 10.93
CA ALA A 16 24.84 19.43 9.84
C ALA A 16 24.86 18.01 9.22
N PHE A 17 24.70 17.74 7.92
CA PHE A 17 25.36 18.20 6.67
C PHE A 17 26.77 17.61 6.43
N SER A 18 27.06 17.35 5.14
CA SER A 18 28.27 16.80 4.49
C SER A 18 28.41 15.26 4.46
N THR A 19 28.30 14.57 3.31
CA THR A 19 29.07 14.52 2.03
C THR A 19 30.42 13.81 2.11
N GLU A 20 30.51 12.74 1.30
CA GLU A 20 31.69 12.17 0.63
C GLU A 20 32.87 11.66 1.46
N GLY A 21 33.41 10.51 1.04
CA GLY A 21 34.72 10.05 1.50
C GLY A 21 34.84 8.55 1.54
N THR A 22 35.06 7.96 0.37
CA THR A 22 35.73 6.66 0.21
C THR A 22 37.05 6.66 0.97
N ASP A 23 37.28 5.68 1.86
CA ASP A 23 38.56 4.97 1.85
C ASP A 23 38.59 3.71 2.73
N SER A 24 38.94 2.61 2.05
CA SER A 24 39.87 1.55 2.42
C SER A 24 40.03 1.08 3.90
N MET A 25 39.95 -0.25 4.03
CA MET A 25 40.67 -1.12 4.98
C MET A 25 40.24 -1.08 6.46
N ASN A 26 39.42 -2.06 6.89
CA ASN A 26 39.97 -3.17 7.67
C ASN A 26 38.95 -4.28 7.94
N GLU A 27 39.42 -5.48 7.64
CA GLU A 27 39.15 -6.77 8.22
C GLU A 27 38.49 -6.74 9.64
N ALA A 28 37.20 -7.03 9.69
CA ALA A 28 36.57 -7.59 10.88
C ALA A 28 35.67 -8.74 10.45
N SER A 29 36.29 -9.92 10.38
CA SER A 29 35.66 -11.23 10.31
C SER A 29 34.66 -11.41 11.47
N GLY A 30 33.43 -10.98 11.22
CA GLY A 30 32.29 -11.08 12.13
C GLY A 30 31.31 -12.14 11.65
N ASN A 31 31.78 -13.37 11.52
CA ASN A 31 31.00 -14.57 11.22
C ASN A 31 29.80 -14.73 12.19
N ARG A 32 28.63 -14.26 11.76
CA ARG A 32 27.35 -14.55 12.44
C ARG A 32 26.36 -15.23 11.48
N LYS A 33 26.82 -16.26 10.79
CA LYS A 33 25.93 -17.27 10.18
C LYS A 33 25.49 -18.26 11.27
N ARG A 34 24.44 -17.95 12.02
CA ARG A 34 23.74 -18.94 12.85
C ARG A 34 22.24 -18.67 12.86
N GLY A 35 21.47 -19.64 12.36
CA GLY A 35 20.05 -19.72 12.70
C GLY A 35 19.06 -20.05 11.59
N PHE A 36 19.44 -20.74 10.50
CA PHE A 36 18.41 -21.30 9.60
C PHE A 36 18.77 -22.67 9.00
N THR A 37 19.43 -23.52 9.79
CA THR A 37 19.79 -24.88 9.37
C THR A 37 19.42 -25.90 10.45
N SER A 38 18.13 -25.95 10.84
CA SER A 38 17.63 -27.11 11.59
C SER A 38 16.17 -27.44 11.24
N PHE A 39 15.85 -27.48 9.94
CA PHE A 39 14.64 -28.17 9.46
C PHE A 39 14.94 -29.50 8.74
N ARG A 40 16.22 -29.89 8.64
CA ARG A 40 16.66 -31.06 7.86
C ARG A 40 16.94 -32.34 8.66
N LYS A 41 16.53 -32.41 9.94
CA LYS A 41 16.79 -33.55 10.82
C LYS A 41 15.56 -34.34 11.25
N VAL A 42 14.41 -34.17 10.59
CA VAL A 42 13.18 -34.91 10.92
C VAL A 42 12.98 -36.16 10.06
N PHE A 43 13.59 -36.25 8.88
CA PHE A 43 13.37 -37.37 7.95
C PHE A 43 14.67 -38.10 7.59
N ARG A 44 15.23 -38.89 8.50
CA ARG A 44 16.26 -39.89 8.17
C ARG A 44 16.17 -41.11 9.09
N CYS A 45 15.28 -42.03 8.75
CA CYS A 45 15.55 -43.46 8.51
C CYS A 45 14.21 -44.20 8.37
N PHE A 46 13.47 -43.97 7.28
CA PHE A 46 12.38 -44.88 6.90
C PHE A 46 13.00 -46.05 6.15
N ARG A 47 13.33 -47.11 6.90
CA ARG A 47 13.71 -48.42 6.38
C ARG A 47 12.49 -49.03 5.68
N VAL A 48 12.62 -49.36 4.39
CA VAL A 48 11.52 -49.87 3.56
C VAL A 48 11.40 -51.39 3.73
N GLN A 49 10.22 -51.88 4.15
CA GLN A 49 9.42 -52.93 3.49
C GLN A 49 8.35 -53.53 4.43
N SER A 50 7.07 -53.16 4.25
CA SER A 50 5.99 -54.01 3.72
C SER A 50 4.63 -53.32 4.00
N GLY A 51 3.78 -53.25 2.96
CA GLY A 51 2.36 -52.85 3.00
C GLY A 51 2.02 -51.47 3.59
N PHE A 52 1.40 -50.59 2.80
CA PHE A 52 0.70 -49.41 3.35
C PHE A 52 -0.29 -49.91 4.41
N THR A 53 -0.07 -49.59 5.68
CA THR A 53 -1.03 -50.00 6.70
C THR A 53 -2.30 -49.17 6.53
N LEU A 54 -3.47 -49.79 6.70
CA LEU A 54 -4.75 -49.10 6.54
C LEU A 54 -4.85 -47.88 7.48
N THR A 55 -4.28 -48.00 8.69
CA THR A 55 -4.21 -46.92 9.68
C THR A 55 -3.30 -45.77 9.23
N GLU A 56 -2.15 -46.06 8.62
CA GLU A 56 -1.25 -45.05 8.07
C GLU A 56 -1.91 -44.25 6.95
N LEU A 57 -2.65 -44.91 6.05
CA LEU A 57 -3.41 -44.22 5.00
C LEU A 57 -4.47 -43.28 5.59
N ILE A 58 -5.23 -43.75 6.59
CA ILE A 58 -6.26 -42.92 7.23
C ILE A 58 -5.62 -41.69 7.87
N ILE A 59 -4.50 -41.85 8.58
CA ILE A 59 -3.80 -40.74 9.22
C ILE A 59 -3.32 -39.72 8.16
N VAL A 60 -2.71 -40.19 7.06
CA VAL A 60 -2.29 -39.31 5.96
C VAL A 60 -3.47 -38.57 5.34
N LEU A 61 -4.59 -39.25 5.09
CA LEU A 61 -5.80 -38.62 4.54
C LEU A 61 -6.36 -37.54 5.48
N VAL A 62 -6.35 -37.77 6.78
CA VAL A 62 -6.76 -36.76 7.77
C VAL A 62 -5.83 -35.54 7.72
N PHE A 63 -4.51 -35.75 7.69
CA PHE A 63 -3.56 -34.64 7.57
C PHE A 63 -3.71 -33.87 6.26
N VAL A 64 -3.88 -34.56 5.14
CA VAL A 64 -4.12 -33.92 3.83
C VAL A 64 -5.43 -33.14 3.85
N GLY A 65 -6.50 -33.66 4.47
CA GLY A 65 -7.76 -32.96 4.63
C GLY A 65 -7.59 -31.62 5.37
N VAL A 66 -6.91 -31.62 6.52
CA VAL A 66 -6.63 -30.38 7.26
C VAL A 66 -5.74 -29.44 6.45
N ALA A 67 -4.68 -29.95 5.82
CA ALA A 67 -3.78 -29.13 4.99
C ALA A 67 -4.52 -28.44 3.83
N LEU A 68 -5.40 -29.16 3.13
CA LEU A 68 -6.19 -28.61 2.01
C LEU A 68 -7.11 -27.47 2.45
N THR A 69 -7.75 -27.58 3.61
CA THR A 69 -8.60 -26.48 4.12
C THR A 69 -7.82 -25.19 4.35
N SER A 70 -6.59 -25.29 4.88
CA SER A 70 -5.72 -24.12 5.09
C SER A 70 -5.31 -23.46 3.78
N ILE A 71 -5.02 -24.26 2.75
CA ILE A 71 -4.63 -23.76 1.42
C ILE A 71 -5.82 -23.04 0.77
N LEU A 72 -7.02 -23.64 0.81
CA LEU A 72 -8.22 -23.02 0.24
C LEU A 72 -8.55 -21.67 0.88
N LEU A 73 -8.34 -21.52 2.19
CA LEU A 73 -8.55 -20.24 2.86
C LEU A 73 -7.57 -19.17 2.36
N SER A 74 -6.29 -19.52 2.21
CA SER A 74 -5.27 -18.62 1.67
C SER A 74 -5.58 -18.19 0.23
N PHE A 75 -6.04 -19.11 -0.63
CA PHE A 75 -6.45 -18.78 -2.00
C PHE A 75 -7.63 -17.79 -2.02
N ARG A 76 -8.62 -17.97 -1.15
CA ARG A 76 -9.76 -17.04 -1.07
C ARG A 76 -9.32 -15.62 -0.75
N THR A 77 -8.39 -15.46 0.19
CA THR A 77 -7.85 -14.15 0.55
C THR A 77 -7.03 -13.54 -0.60
N GLY A 78 -6.22 -14.35 -1.28
CA GLY A 78 -5.45 -13.90 -2.45
C GLY A 78 -6.33 -13.39 -3.59
N LEU A 79 -7.40 -14.13 -3.91
CA LEU A 79 -8.34 -13.72 -4.97
C LEU A 79 -9.05 -12.40 -4.65
N ARG A 80 -9.49 -12.20 -3.41
CA ARG A 80 -10.12 -10.94 -2.99
C ARG A 80 -9.17 -9.76 -3.12
N THR A 81 -7.94 -9.92 -2.63
CA THR A 81 -6.91 -8.88 -2.71
C THR A 81 -6.59 -8.48 -4.16
N SER A 82 -6.64 -9.45 -5.09
CA SER A 82 -6.43 -9.18 -6.51
C SER A 82 -7.52 -8.27 -7.10
N VAL A 83 -8.78 -8.55 -6.80
CA VAL A 83 -9.92 -7.73 -7.27
C VAL A 83 -9.85 -6.34 -6.63
N ASP A 84 -9.59 -6.24 -5.33
CA ASP A 84 -9.49 -4.95 -4.65
C ASP A 84 -8.38 -4.07 -5.24
N SER A 85 -7.24 -4.69 -5.60
CA SER A 85 -6.12 -3.98 -6.23
C SER A 85 -6.47 -3.47 -7.64
N GLU A 86 -7.27 -4.23 -8.39
CA GLU A 86 -7.76 -3.82 -9.71
C GLU A 86 -8.72 -2.63 -9.61
N LEU A 87 -9.70 -2.68 -8.69
CA LEU A 87 -10.64 -1.59 -8.44
C LEU A 87 -9.92 -0.30 -8.02
N LEU A 88 -8.89 -0.44 -7.17
CA LEU A 88 -8.08 0.70 -6.74
C LEU A 88 -7.26 1.30 -7.89
N SER A 89 -6.64 0.45 -8.72
CA SER A 89 -5.89 0.89 -9.90
C SER A 89 -6.79 1.62 -10.90
N LEU A 90 -7.98 1.10 -11.15
CA LEU A 90 -8.96 1.74 -12.03
C LEU A 90 -9.44 3.08 -11.45
N SER A 91 -9.73 3.13 -10.15
CA SER A 91 -10.09 4.39 -9.45
C SER A 91 -9.01 5.46 -9.61
N ALA A 92 -7.74 5.08 -9.48
CA ALA A 92 -6.61 5.98 -9.66
C ALA A 92 -6.49 6.48 -11.10
N GLN A 93 -6.59 5.58 -12.10
CA GLN A 93 -6.58 5.96 -13.52
C GLN A 93 -7.71 6.93 -13.87
N LEU A 94 -8.91 6.71 -13.34
CA LEU A 94 -10.05 7.62 -13.53
C LEU A 94 -9.81 8.98 -12.88
N ALA A 95 -9.18 9.03 -11.70
CA ALA A 95 -8.83 10.28 -11.05
C ALA A 95 -7.74 11.05 -11.83
N GLU A 96 -6.71 10.35 -12.31
CA GLU A 96 -5.63 10.91 -13.12
C GLU A 96 -6.14 11.44 -14.46
N ALA A 97 -6.97 10.66 -15.16
CA ALA A 97 -7.58 11.08 -16.43
C ALA A 97 -8.37 12.38 -16.26
N LYS A 98 -9.15 12.50 -15.19
CA LYS A 98 -9.88 13.74 -14.90
C LYS A 98 -8.95 14.88 -14.53
N MET A 99 -7.88 14.62 -13.79
CA MET A 99 -6.92 15.65 -13.43
C MET A 99 -6.19 16.20 -14.65
N GLU A 100 -5.84 15.35 -15.62
CA GLU A 100 -5.25 15.79 -16.89
C GLU A 100 -6.26 16.57 -17.74
N GLN A 101 -7.55 16.20 -17.74
CA GLN A 101 -8.60 17.03 -18.36
C GLN A 101 -8.65 18.43 -17.73
N ILE A 102 -8.67 18.53 -16.40
CA ILE A 102 -8.71 19.82 -15.69
C ILE A 102 -7.46 20.67 -16.00
N LYS A 103 -6.29 20.03 -16.07
CA LYS A 103 -5.04 20.68 -16.43
C LYS A 103 -5.05 21.16 -17.89
N SER A 104 -5.62 20.38 -18.80
CA SER A 104 -5.84 20.77 -20.19
C SER A 104 -6.80 21.95 -20.31
N ASP A 105 -7.88 21.96 -19.53
CA ASP A 105 -8.84 23.06 -19.47
C ASP A 105 -8.20 24.34 -18.95
N LYS A 106 -7.34 24.26 -17.93
CA LYS A 106 -6.54 25.42 -17.47
C LYS A 106 -5.66 25.95 -18.60
N ALA A 107 -5.01 25.08 -19.36
CA ALA A 107 -4.14 25.48 -20.46
C ALA A 107 -4.93 26.12 -21.62
N SER A 108 -6.15 25.65 -21.87
CA SER A 108 -6.96 26.06 -23.02
C SER A 108 -7.84 27.29 -22.72
N PHE A 109 -8.50 27.31 -21.56
CA PHE A 109 -9.48 28.34 -21.17
C PHE A 109 -8.96 29.27 -20.06
N GLY A 110 -7.81 28.98 -19.48
CA GLY A 110 -7.17 29.79 -18.45
C GLY A 110 -7.61 29.46 -17.01
N TYR A 111 -6.99 30.15 -16.06
CA TYR A 111 -7.19 29.95 -14.62
C TYR A 111 -8.63 30.25 -14.13
N GLY A 112 -9.30 31.21 -14.77
CA GLY A 112 -10.67 31.61 -14.44
C GLY A 112 -11.69 30.51 -14.72
N TYR A 113 -11.42 29.62 -15.67
CA TYR A 113 -12.32 28.52 -16.04
C TYR A 113 -12.40 27.42 -14.96
N LEU A 114 -11.41 27.32 -14.08
CA LEU A 114 -11.40 26.33 -13.00
C LEU A 114 -12.41 26.70 -11.91
N THR A 115 -13.69 26.38 -12.11
CA THR A 115 -14.79 26.64 -11.18
C THR A 115 -15.57 25.37 -10.90
N GLN A 116 -16.19 25.28 -9.73
CA GLN A 116 -16.95 24.10 -9.32
C GLN A 116 -18.08 23.75 -10.30
N GLN A 117 -18.67 24.76 -10.94
CA GLN A 117 -19.78 24.64 -11.87
C GLN A 117 -19.37 23.93 -13.18
N ASN A 118 -18.12 24.07 -13.60
CA ASN A 118 -17.62 23.45 -14.83
C ASN A 118 -17.27 21.96 -14.66
N TYR A 119 -17.27 21.47 -13.41
CA TYR A 119 -16.96 20.08 -13.07
C TYR A 119 -18.06 19.48 -12.19
N PRO A 120 -19.27 19.24 -12.73
CA PRO A 120 -20.32 18.55 -12.00
C PRO A 120 -19.90 17.11 -11.66
N PRO A 121 -20.49 16.51 -10.60
CA PRO A 121 -20.32 15.08 -10.31
C PRO A 121 -20.70 14.21 -11.51
N GLU A 122 -19.87 13.21 -11.79
CA GLU A 122 -20.07 12.22 -12.83
C GLU A 122 -20.43 10.88 -12.19
N THR A 123 -21.59 10.31 -12.57
CA THR A 123 -21.94 8.93 -12.29
C THR A 123 -21.51 8.06 -13.46
N ASP A 124 -21.02 6.85 -13.17
CA ASP A 124 -20.49 5.91 -14.17
C ASP A 124 -19.38 6.54 -15.03
N ALA A 125 -18.38 7.10 -14.34
CA ALA A 125 -17.30 7.86 -14.96
C ALA A 125 -16.60 7.08 -16.07
N ASP A 126 -16.46 7.69 -17.26
CA ASP A 126 -15.92 7.10 -18.49
C ASP A 126 -16.55 5.75 -18.89
N GLY A 127 -17.81 5.52 -18.51
CA GLY A 127 -18.57 4.30 -18.82
C GLY A 127 -18.33 3.14 -17.86
N TYR A 128 -17.56 3.34 -16.79
CA TYR A 128 -17.34 2.33 -15.76
C TYR A 128 -18.46 2.38 -14.71
N SER A 129 -19.32 1.37 -14.73
CA SER A 129 -20.48 1.32 -13.83
C SER A 129 -20.07 1.25 -12.36
N GLY A 130 -20.76 2.01 -11.51
CA GLY A 130 -20.55 2.02 -10.07
C GLY A 130 -19.40 2.92 -9.59
N TYR A 131 -18.67 3.54 -10.52
CA TYR A 131 -17.68 4.57 -10.20
C TYR A 131 -18.33 5.94 -10.23
N THR A 132 -18.25 6.66 -9.11
CA THR A 132 -18.65 8.07 -9.05
C THR A 132 -17.41 8.94 -8.92
N ARG A 133 -17.34 9.98 -9.73
CA ARG A 133 -16.22 10.94 -9.72
C ARG A 133 -16.73 12.32 -9.35
N THR A 134 -16.06 12.96 -8.40
CA THR A 134 -16.38 14.31 -7.97
C THR A 134 -15.13 15.17 -7.99
N VAL A 135 -15.29 16.44 -8.36
CA VAL A 135 -14.22 17.43 -8.30
C VAL A 135 -14.62 18.45 -7.25
N SER A 136 -13.72 18.79 -6.34
CA SER A 136 -13.89 19.86 -5.37
C SER A 136 -12.83 20.92 -5.61
N ILE A 137 -13.26 22.15 -5.89
CA ILE A 137 -12.36 23.29 -6.10
C ILE A 137 -12.52 24.26 -4.93
N THR A 138 -11.43 24.48 -4.21
CA THR A 138 -11.33 25.51 -3.17
C THR A 138 -10.42 26.63 -3.66
N GLU A 139 -10.94 27.85 -3.71
CA GLU A 139 -10.20 29.03 -4.13
C GLU A 139 -9.52 29.73 -2.95
N TYR A 140 -8.27 30.15 -3.15
CA TYR A 140 -7.45 30.91 -2.23
C TYR A 140 -6.89 32.14 -2.95
N SER A 141 -6.29 33.06 -2.19
CA SER A 141 -5.61 34.23 -2.77
C SER A 141 -4.39 33.78 -3.59
N GLY A 142 -4.55 33.71 -4.92
CA GLY A 142 -3.48 33.40 -5.89
C GLY A 142 -3.39 31.94 -6.35
N TYR A 143 -4.17 31.03 -5.79
CA TYR A 143 -4.22 29.63 -6.22
C TYR A 143 -5.55 28.94 -5.91
N LYS A 144 -5.84 27.88 -6.66
CA LYS A 144 -7.00 26.99 -6.45
C LYS A 144 -6.49 25.61 -6.11
N LYS A 145 -7.01 25.03 -5.03
CA LYS A 145 -6.79 23.62 -4.68
C LYS A 145 -7.90 22.81 -5.33
N VAL A 146 -7.53 21.88 -6.18
CA VAL A 146 -8.47 20.97 -6.85
C VAL A 146 -8.27 19.58 -6.30
N THR A 147 -9.36 18.97 -5.84
CA THR A 147 -9.40 17.59 -5.34
C THR A 147 -10.32 16.80 -6.23
N VAL A 148 -9.80 15.74 -6.86
CA VAL A 148 -10.61 14.77 -7.60
C VAL A 148 -10.78 13.55 -6.71
N THR A 149 -12.03 13.19 -6.41
CA THR A 149 -12.39 12.03 -5.60
C THR A 149 -13.13 11.01 -6.47
N VAL A 150 -12.67 9.77 -6.46
CA VAL A 150 -13.35 8.64 -7.09
C VAL A 150 -13.79 7.67 -6.01
N THR A 151 -15.08 7.32 -6.01
CA THR A 151 -15.70 6.44 -5.02
C THR A 151 -16.31 5.22 -5.70
N HIS A 152 -16.14 4.05 -5.10
CA HIS A 152 -16.72 2.78 -5.56
C HIS A 152 -17.03 1.90 -4.33
N SER A 153 -18.13 1.15 -4.34
CA SER A 153 -18.62 0.43 -3.15
C SER A 153 -17.69 -0.71 -2.68
N GLY A 154 -16.87 -1.24 -3.58
CA GLY A 154 -15.94 -2.35 -3.32
C GLY A 154 -14.51 -1.94 -2.96
N SER A 155 -14.18 -0.65 -2.93
CA SER A 155 -12.81 -0.17 -2.69
C SER A 155 -12.80 1.12 -1.87
N PRO A 156 -11.71 1.44 -1.16
CA PRO A 156 -11.59 2.73 -0.51
C PRO A 156 -11.56 3.87 -1.55
N ASP A 157 -12.03 5.05 -1.14
CA ASP A 157 -12.04 6.24 -1.98
C ASP A 157 -10.62 6.66 -2.36
N VAL A 158 -10.43 7.01 -3.64
CA VAL A 158 -9.17 7.55 -4.15
C VAL A 158 -9.31 9.05 -4.32
N GLN A 159 -8.34 9.80 -3.77
CA GLN A 159 -8.30 11.26 -3.88
C GLN A 159 -6.98 11.72 -4.47
N LEU A 160 -7.06 12.50 -5.55
CA LEU A 160 -5.92 13.19 -6.14
C LEU A 160 -6.07 14.69 -5.92
N VAL A 161 -5.06 15.30 -5.29
CA VAL A 161 -5.06 16.73 -4.96
C VAL A 161 -3.97 17.43 -5.75
N THR A 162 -4.31 18.54 -6.39
CA THR A 162 -3.35 19.43 -7.04
C THR A 162 -3.64 20.89 -6.74
N ILE A 163 -2.64 21.73 -6.99
CA ILE A 163 -2.73 23.17 -6.84
C ILE A 163 -2.48 23.82 -8.20
N PHE A 164 -3.42 24.65 -8.62
CA PHE A 164 -3.25 25.51 -9.78
C PHE A 164 -3.01 26.94 -9.29
N ALA A 165 -1.88 27.53 -9.69
CA ALA A 165 -1.59 28.93 -9.43
C ALA A 165 -2.09 29.82 -10.58
N ASN A 166 -2.36 31.08 -10.25
CA ASN A 166 -2.64 32.14 -11.21
C ASN A 166 -1.31 32.78 -11.67
N TYR A 167 -0.86 32.42 -12.87
CA TYR A 167 0.33 32.97 -13.53
C TYR A 167 0.06 33.12 -15.03
#